data_AF-A0A444JZD8-F1
#
_entry.id   AF-A0A444JZD8-F1
#
_cell.length_a   1.000
_cell.length_b   1.000
_cell.length_c   1.000
_cell.angle_alpha   90.00
_cell.angle_beta   90.00
_cell.angle_gamma   90.00
#
_symmetry.space_group_name_H-M   'P 1'
#
loop_
_entity.id
_entity.type
_entity.pdbx_description
1 polymer ?
#
loop_
_entity_poly.entity_id
_entity_poly.type
_entity_poly.pdbx_seq_one_letter_code
_entity_poly.pdbx_strand_id
1 'polypeptide(L)'
;MAFSKMHVTRLIHLCEILGASPIAMIAETAPHLFGKTRLEAETRAQAIAALEQLPEAMVALLLPLLQTLQNQPGHSSKDAEIPATNLSGRVGRL
;
A
#
# COMPACT_ATOMS: atom_id res chain seq x y z
N MET A 1 16.42 22.10 20.30
CA MET A 1 16.43 20.90 19.43
C MET A 1 17.64 20.98 18.53
N ALA A 2 18.54 20.00 18.57
CA ALA A 2 19.70 19.96 17.68
C ALA A 2 19.29 19.28 16.37
N PHE A 3 19.35 19.99 15.25
CA PHE A 3 19.18 19.40 13.93
C PHE A 3 20.53 18.85 13.48
N SER A 4 20.71 17.53 13.61
CA SER A 4 21.85 16.85 12.99
C SER A 4 21.52 16.54 11.53
N LYS A 5 22.32 17.05 10.59
CA LYS A 5 22.16 16.75 9.16
C LYS A 5 22.74 15.38 8.88
N MET A 6 21.90 14.46 8.41
CA MET A 6 22.32 13.13 7.98
C MET A 6 22.19 13.03 6.46
N HIS A 7 23.28 12.64 5.79
CA HIS A 7 23.28 12.37 4.35
C HIS A 7 22.61 11.02 4.07
N VAL A 8 21.90 10.90 2.94
CA VAL A 8 21.23 9.65 2.55
C VAL A 8 22.19 8.46 2.53
N THR A 9 23.41 8.63 2.01
CA THR A 9 24.43 7.57 2.03
C THR A 9 24.76 7.09 3.44
N ARG A 10 24.84 8.01 4.42
CA ARG A 10 25.09 7.66 5.82
C ARG A 10 23.90 6.96 6.45
N LEU A 11 22.69 7.32 6.05
CA LEU A 11 21.47 6.64 6.47
C LEU A 11 21.44 5.19 6.00
N ILE A 12 21.75 4.96 4.72
CA ILE A 12 21.79 3.61 4.13
C ILE A 12 22.83 2.74 4.82
N HIS A 13 24.05 3.23 5.02
CA HIS A 13 25.07 2.49 5.77
C HIS A 13 24.64 2.18 7.21
N LEU A 14 23.92 3.11 7.86
CA LEU A 14 23.40 2.87 9.20
C LEU A 14 22.34 1.76 9.20
N CYS A 15 21.42 1.77 8.24
CA CYS A 15 20.43 0.70 8.06
C CYS A 15 21.08 -0.67 7.87
N GLU A 16 22.14 -0.74 7.07
CA GLU A 16 22.92 -1.97 6.85
C GLU A 16 23.53 -2.48 8.16
N ILE A 17 24.16 -1.59 8.94
CA ILE A 17 24.77 -1.94 10.24
C ILE A 17 23.72 -2.42 11.24
N LEU A 18 22.54 -1.79 11.25
CA LEU A 18 21.45 -2.12 12.17
C LEU A 18 20.60 -3.31 11.70
N GLY A 19 20.80 -3.81 10.48
CA GLY A 19 19.94 -4.84 9.88
C GLY A 19 18.50 -4.37 9.67
N ALA A 20 18.29 -3.06 9.50
CA ALA A 20 16.98 -2.45 9.32
C ALA A 20 16.70 -2.15 7.83
N SER A 21 15.47 -2.35 7.37
CA SER A 21 15.06 -1.89 6.02
C SER A 21 15.02 -0.36 6.00
N PRO A 22 15.76 0.31 5.09
CA PRO A 22 15.69 1.76 4.93
C PRO A 22 14.25 2.23 4.63
N ILE A 23 13.49 1.44 3.86
CA ILE A 23 12.11 1.77 3.51
C ILE A 23 11.23 1.70 4.76
N ALA A 24 11.36 0.66 5.58
CA ALA A 24 10.59 0.54 6.82
C ALA A 24 10.85 1.71 7.77
N MET A 25 12.11 2.11 7.93
CA MET A 25 12.49 3.24 8.77
C MET A 25 11.93 4.57 8.24
N ILE A 26 11.93 4.79 6.92
CA ILE A 26 11.32 5.98 6.31
C ILE A 26 9.79 5.93 6.46
N ALA A 27 9.16 4.75 6.35
CA ALA A 27 7.72 4.61 6.52
C ALA A 27 7.26 4.98 7.94
N GLU A 28 8.03 4.62 8.97
CA GLU A 28 7.73 5.01 10.35
C GLU A 28 7.94 6.51 10.60
N THR A 29 9.01 7.08 10.03
CA THR A 29 9.42 8.47 10.33
C THR A 29 8.77 9.51 9.41
N ALA A 30 8.35 9.12 8.21
CA ALA A 30 7.79 9.98 7.19
C ALA A 30 6.63 9.29 6.44
N PRO A 31 5.53 8.93 7.15
CA PRO A 31 4.41 8.19 6.55
C PRO A 31 3.73 8.93 5.40
N HIS A 32 3.81 10.26 5.37
CA HIS A 32 3.27 11.10 4.29
C HIS A 32 3.91 10.83 2.92
N LEU A 33 5.08 10.18 2.86
CA LEU A 33 5.70 9.75 1.60
C LEU A 33 5.02 8.52 0.99
N PHE A 34 4.22 7.80 1.77
CA PHE A 34 3.58 6.55 1.37
C PHE A 34 2.06 6.70 1.15
N GLY A 35 1.48 7.86 1.43
CA GLY A 35 0.04 8.07 1.26
C GLY A 35 -0.43 9.41 1.81
N LYS A 36 -1.62 9.84 1.38
CA LYS A 36 -2.26 11.06 1.90
C LYS A 36 -2.97 10.80 3.22
N THR A 37 -3.44 9.57 3.40
CA THR A 37 -4.03 9.10 4.65
C THR A 37 -3.11 8.12 5.34
N ARG A 38 -3.27 7.98 6.66
CA ARG A 38 -2.54 6.98 7.44
C ARG A 38 -2.76 5.57 6.92
N LEU A 39 -4.00 5.23 6.55
CA LEU A 39 -4.35 3.93 6.00
C LEU A 39 -3.65 3.67 4.66
N GLU A 40 -3.62 4.65 3.76
CA GLU A 40 -2.88 4.53 2.50
C GLU A 40 -1.39 4.31 2.75
N ALA A 41 -0.79 5.09 3.65
CA ALA A 41 0.62 4.97 4.00
C ALA A 41 0.97 3.59 4.56
N GLU A 42 0.17 3.10 5.52
CA GLU A 42 0.34 1.78 6.12
C GLU A 42 0.17 0.67 5.05
N THR A 43 -0.85 0.76 4.20
CA THR A 43 -1.11 -0.21 3.13
C THR A 43 0.08 -0.29 2.17
N ARG A 44 0.63 0.84 1.74
CA ARG A 44 1.79 0.87 0.84
C ARG A 44 3.07 0.37 1.49
N ALA A 45 3.32 0.76 2.74
CA ALA A 45 4.48 0.29 3.49
C ALA A 45 4.45 -1.24 3.65
N GLN A 46 3.29 -1.80 3.99
CA GLN A 46 3.10 -3.25 4.08
C GLN A 46 3.29 -3.95 2.72
N ALA A 47 2.78 -3.37 1.64
CA ALA A 47 2.97 -3.93 0.30
C ALA A 47 4.46 -3.97 -0.11
N ILE A 48 5.21 -2.89 0.16
CA ILE A 48 6.65 -2.86 -0.13
C ILE A 48 7.40 -3.86 0.75
N ALA A 49 7.11 -3.91 2.06
CA ALA A 49 7.72 -4.88 2.96
C ALA A 49 7.45 -6.34 2.52
N ALA A 50 6.24 -6.64 2.05
CA ALA A 50 5.91 -7.95 1.50
C ALA A 50 6.75 -8.28 0.26
N LEU A 51 6.94 -7.31 -0.65
CA LEU A 51 7.78 -7.48 -1.83
C LEU A 51 9.26 -7.70 -1.47
N GLU A 52 9.78 -7.04 -0.44
CA GLU A 52 11.16 -7.22 0.05
C GLU A 52 11.44 -8.65 0.55
N GLN A 53 10.42 -9.36 1.03
CA GLN A 53 10.55 -10.74 1.53
C GLN A 53 10.41 -11.81 0.45
N LEU A 54 9.99 -11.43 -0.76
CA LEU A 54 9.81 -12.40 -1.85
C LEU A 54 11.13 -12.74 -2.53
N PRO A 55 11.33 -13.99 -2.96
CA PRO A 55 12.43 -14.34 -3.84
C PRO A 55 12.38 -13.53 -5.15
N GLU A 56 13.56 -13.21 -5.70
CA GLU A 56 13.69 -12.40 -6.93
C GLU A 56 12.84 -12.95 -8.09
N ALA A 57 12.81 -14.27 -8.26
CA ALA A 57 12.00 -14.92 -9.29
C ALA A 57 10.49 -14.60 -9.15
N MET A 58 9.98 -14.51 -7.92
CA MET A 58 8.58 -14.18 -7.66
C MET A 58 8.31 -12.70 -7.91
N VAL A 59 9.23 -11.81 -7.50
CA VAL A 59 9.12 -10.37 -7.78
C VAL A 59 9.11 -10.12 -9.29
N ALA A 60 9.99 -10.79 -10.03
CA ALA A 60 10.05 -10.71 -11.49
C ALA A 60 8.76 -11.20 -12.16
N LEU A 61 8.14 -12.25 -11.62
CA LEU A 61 6.84 -12.75 -12.09
C LEU A 61 5.69 -11.77 -11.81
N LEU A 62 5.72 -11.07 -10.66
CA LEU A 62 4.64 -10.14 -10.26
C LEU A 62 4.75 -8.77 -10.93
N LEU A 63 5.95 -8.34 -11.33
CA LEU A 63 6.18 -7.00 -11.88
C LEU A 63 5.31 -6.67 -13.12
N PRO A 64 5.14 -7.56 -14.13
CA PRO A 64 4.27 -7.29 -15.27
C PRO A 64 2.78 -7.13 -14.87
N LEU A 65 2.33 -7.84 -13.84
CA LEU A 65 0.96 -7.72 -13.33
C LEU A 65 0.77 -6.34 -12.68
N LEU A 66 1.72 -5.90 -11.86
CA LEU A 66 1.70 -4.57 -11.25
C LEU A 66 1.70 -3.46 -12.33
N GLN A 67 2.51 -3.60 -13.38
CA GLN A 67 2.54 -2.67 -14.51
C GLN A 67 1.22 -2.64 -15.27
N THR A 68 0.57 -3.80 -15.44
CA THR A 68 -0.75 -3.89 -16.09
C THR A 68 -1.79 -3.13 -15.28
N LEU A 69 -1.82 -3.31 -13.95
CA LEU A 69 -2.75 -2.63 -13.05
C LEU A 69 -2.54 -1.11 -13.02
N GLN A 70 -1.29 -0.63 -13.13
CA GLN A 70 -0.98 0.80 -13.22
C GLN A 70 -1.52 1.46 -14.50
N ASN A 71 -1.63 0.68 -15.59
CA ASN A 71 -2.11 1.17 -16.89
C ASN A 71 -3.64 1.04 -17.05
N GLN A 72 -4.35 0.46 -16.08
CA GLN A 72 -5.81 0.43 -16.11
C GLN A 72 -6.39 1.77 -15.65
N PRO A 73 -7.33 2.37 -16.41
CA PRO A 73 -8.07 3.53 -15.91
C PRO A 73 -8.86 3.09 -14.68
N GLY A 74 -8.55 3.68 -13.52
CA GLY A 74 -9.13 3.28 -12.25
C GLY A 74 -10.66 3.24 -12.33
N HIS A 75 -11.25 2.06 -12.12
CA HIS A 75 -12.67 1.95 -11.87
C HIS A 75 -12.93 2.59 -10.50
N SER A 76 -13.24 3.88 -10.50
CA SER A 76 -13.69 4.57 -9.30
C SER A 76 -14.92 3.85 -8.79
N SER A 77 -14.81 3.27 -7.60
CA SER A 77 -15.88 2.60 -6.87
C SER A 77 -16.97 3.60 -6.45
N LYS A 78 -17.64 4.22 -7.43
CA LYS A 78 -18.83 5.06 -7.25
C LYS A 78 -20.13 4.33 -7.57
N ASP A 79 -20.07 3.13 -8.16
CA ASP A 79 -21.25 2.39 -8.61
C ASP A 79 -21.59 1.18 -7.73
N ALA A 80 -21.48 1.34 -6.41
CA ALA A 80 -22.03 0.38 -5.44
C ALA A 80 -23.22 1.00 -4.70
N GLU A 81 -24.17 1.58 -5.43
CA GLU A 81 -25.52 1.78 -4.92
C GLU A 81 -26.20 0.42 -4.91
N ILE A 82 -26.29 -0.20 -3.74
CA ILE A 82 -27.05 -1.45 -3.53
C ILE A 82 -28.52 -1.10 -3.79
N PRO A 83 -29.16 -1.61 -4.85
CA PRO A 83 -30.58 -1.34 -5.04
C PRO A 83 -31.33 -2.14 -3.98
N ALA A 84 -32.03 -1.42 -3.10
CA ALA A 84 -32.95 -2.00 -2.13
C ALA A 84 -34.05 -2.76 -2.88
N THR A 85 -33.90 -4.08 -2.99
CA THR A 85 -34.95 -4.97 -3.48
C THR A 85 -36.07 -5.03 -2.43
N ASN A 86 -37.11 -4.29 -2.74
CA ASN A 86 -38.44 -4.29 -2.16
C ASN A 86 -39.03 -5.71 -2.00
N LEU A 87 -38.83 -6.32 -0.84
CA LEU A 87 -39.67 -7.42 -0.36
C LEU A 87 -40.89 -6.85 0.37
N SER A 88 -41.82 -6.27 -0.39
CA SER A 88 -43.19 -6.02 0.05
C SER A 88 -44.13 -6.51 -1.04
N GLY A 89 -44.84 -7.62 -0.81
CA GLY A 89 -45.85 -8.11 -1.76
C GLY A 89 -46.17 -9.61 -1.81
N ARG A 90 -45.78 -10.43 -0.81
CA ARG A 90 -46.18 -11.86 -0.79
C ARG A 90 -46.92 -12.30 0.49
N VAL A 91 -47.83 -11.47 0.97
CA VAL A 91 -48.89 -11.93 1.88
C VAL A 91 -50.23 -11.64 1.22
N GLY A 92 -50.95 -12.71 0.85
CA GLY A 92 -52.35 -12.62 0.42
C GLY A 92 -52.70 -13.52 -0.76
N ARG A 93 -52.82 -14.83 -0.52
CA ARG A 93 -53.78 -15.72 -1.22
C ARG A 93 -54.16 -16.87 -0.29
N LEU A 94 -55.21 -16.62 0.49
CA LEU A 94 -56.17 -17.63 0.96
C LEU A 94 -57.54 -17.15 0.50
#